data_AF-A0ABC8SY00-F1
#
_entry.id   AF-A0ABC8SY00-F1
#
_cell.length_a   1.000
_cell.length_b   1.000
_cell.length_c   1.000
_cell.angle_alpha   90.00
_cell.angle_beta   90.00
_cell.angle_gamma   90.00
#
_symmetry.space_group_name_H-M   'P 1'
#
loop_
_entity.id
_entity.type
_entity.pdbx_description
1 polymer ?
#
loop_
_entity_poly.entity_id
_entity_poly.type
_entity_poly.pdbx_seq_one_letter_code
_entity_poly.pdbx_strand_id
1 'polypeptide(L)'
;MEALRASSLSSFHLTKLSTRHCSTQFEKTNLNYPPSRRPNSALSSFHRNKPQFKLFNAISSPFLTESIDPPEKETEIQNPEEQFDWFAHWYPIMPVCDLDKRKPHGKKVIGLDVVVWWDRNESEWKVFDDSCPHRLAPLSEGRIDQWGRLQCVYHGWCFGGTGDCKFIPQAPRDGPPVNTFKKACVAVYPSCVQNGIVWFWPNTDPQYRDILLKKRPPYIPEIDDPSYTKLIINRDIQYGYEVLIENLMDPAHVPYAHYGIMRVPKRPKSVKADREGGRPLEISIQKVDLNGFTAKQQFGASTFIAPCVYYGFFSPGGIPDNGSASSASTTEGPSSLVSQKRALLVFFCIPVSPGNSRLIFTAPRNFSVWIDRVVPRWIFHVGQNLILDSDLYLLHVEERKIRDVGPSNWQKACFVPTKADAIVVSFRRWLNKYAGGQFDWGTKYSGALPPTPPREQLLDRYWSHVVNCQSCNLAYKGLNALEILLQVISFASIGIVAAAKQGMISAASRNTLVTMAVLCFVASKWLSHFIYKTFHFHDYDHAFR
;
A
#
# COMPACT_ATOMS: atom_id res chain seq x y z
N MET A 1 25.12 -63.01 20.87
CA MET A 1 23.65 -62.98 20.97
C MET A 1 23.24 -61.53 20.88
N GLU A 2 23.33 -60.97 19.67
CA GLU A 2 22.21 -60.74 18.72
C GLU A 2 21.52 -59.39 19.02
N ALA A 3 21.37 -58.43 18.12
CA ALA A 3 21.88 -58.17 16.76
C ALA A 3 21.63 -56.67 16.50
N LEU A 4 22.69 -55.87 16.32
CA LEU A 4 23.18 -55.28 15.05
C LEU A 4 22.66 -53.86 14.71
N ARG A 5 23.43 -52.88 15.21
CA ARG A 5 23.79 -51.61 14.53
C ARG A 5 25.10 -51.82 13.74
N ALA A 6 25.22 -51.18 12.57
CA ALA A 6 26.42 -50.66 11.88
C ALA A 6 26.10 -50.59 10.38
N SER A 7 26.39 -49.56 9.57
CA SER A 7 27.69 -48.92 9.23
C SER A 7 27.38 -47.86 8.13
N SER A 8 27.77 -46.59 8.22
CA SER A 8 29.03 -45.91 7.79
C SER A 8 29.35 -45.88 6.29
N LEU A 9 29.77 -44.69 5.82
CA LEU A 9 30.64 -44.29 4.66
C LEU A 9 29.95 -43.18 3.82
N SER A 10 30.59 -42.10 3.35
CA SER A 10 32.02 -41.75 3.22
C SER A 10 32.20 -40.22 3.13
N SER A 11 33.36 -39.74 3.57
CA SER A 11 33.92 -38.41 3.33
C SER A 11 34.78 -38.45 2.06
N PHE A 12 34.56 -37.50 1.14
CA PHE A 12 35.51 -37.18 0.08
C PHE A 12 35.74 -35.68 -0.03
N HIS A 13 37.03 -35.35 -0.05
CA HIS A 13 37.63 -34.03 -0.15
C HIS A 13 37.19 -33.27 -1.41
N LEU A 14 36.91 -31.97 -1.27
CA LEU A 14 37.03 -31.03 -2.38
C LEU A 14 38.27 -30.15 -2.18
N THR A 15 39.17 -30.29 -3.14
CA THR A 15 40.41 -29.58 -3.38
C THR A 15 40.19 -28.08 -3.52
N LYS A 16 41.02 -27.29 -2.82
CA LYS A 16 41.22 -25.87 -3.11
C LYS A 16 41.80 -25.72 -4.52
N LEU A 17 41.05 -25.09 -5.42
CA LEU A 17 41.59 -24.51 -6.64
C LEU A 17 41.58 -22.99 -6.51
N SER A 18 42.80 -22.45 -6.48
CA SER A 18 43.13 -21.04 -6.66
C SER A 18 42.74 -20.63 -8.07
N THR A 19 41.82 -19.67 -8.21
CA THR A 19 41.59 -18.96 -9.46
C THR A 19 42.41 -17.68 -9.47
N ARG A 20 43.39 -17.67 -10.38
CA ARG A 20 44.22 -16.54 -10.76
C ARG A 20 43.36 -15.35 -11.19
N HIS A 21 43.73 -14.16 -10.74
CA HIS A 21 43.36 -12.90 -11.37
C HIS A 21 43.81 -12.94 -12.84
N CYS A 22 42.84 -12.94 -13.76
CA CYS A 22 43.07 -12.61 -15.16
C CYS A 22 42.44 -11.24 -15.42
N SER A 23 43.29 -10.22 -15.50
CA SER A 23 42.93 -8.91 -16.01
C SER A 23 42.90 -8.97 -17.54
N THR A 24 41.70 -8.97 -18.12
CA THR A 24 41.52 -8.72 -19.55
C THR A 24 40.72 -7.44 -19.72
N GLN A 25 41.44 -6.37 -20.08
CA GLN A 25 40.87 -5.22 -20.78
C GLN A 25 40.17 -5.73 -22.03
N PHE A 26 38.92 -5.33 -22.23
CA PHE A 26 38.26 -5.46 -23.53
C PHE A 26 37.89 -4.07 -24.03
N GLU A 27 38.42 -3.77 -25.21
CA GLU A 27 38.29 -2.56 -25.99
C GLU A 27 36.85 -2.29 -26.43
N LYS A 28 36.53 -1.00 -26.52
CA LYS A 28 35.30 -0.47 -27.13
C LYS A 28 35.30 -0.80 -28.62
N THR A 29 34.35 -1.61 -29.07
CA THR A 29 33.98 -1.71 -30.49
C THR A 29 32.74 -0.87 -30.76
N ASN A 30 32.94 0.22 -31.51
CA ASN A 30 31.89 1.03 -32.11
C ASN A 30 31.21 0.23 -33.24
N LEU A 31 29.90 0.05 -33.15
CA LEU A 31 29.07 -0.45 -34.24
C LEU A 31 28.17 0.68 -34.75
N ASN A 32 28.56 1.24 -35.90
CA ASN A 32 27.77 2.16 -36.71
C ASN A 32 26.63 1.40 -37.41
N TYR A 33 25.40 1.87 -37.26
CA TYR A 33 24.25 1.45 -38.08
C TYR A 33 24.00 2.47 -39.21
N PRO A 34 23.74 2.03 -40.46
CA PRO A 34 23.41 2.92 -41.58
C PRO A 34 21.92 3.32 -41.58
N PRO A 35 21.55 4.45 -42.22
CA PRO A 35 20.18 4.95 -42.21
C PRO A 35 19.29 4.23 -43.23
N SER A 36 18.10 3.81 -42.81
CA SER A 36 17.10 3.20 -43.70
C SER A 36 16.32 4.25 -44.50
N ARG A 37 16.25 4.00 -45.81
CA ARG A 37 15.61 4.82 -46.85
C ARG A 37 14.08 4.72 -46.78
N ARG A 38 13.40 5.86 -46.95
CA ARG A 38 11.97 5.95 -47.31
C ARG A 38 11.75 5.52 -48.76
N PRO A 39 10.62 4.88 -49.10
CA PRO A 39 10.10 4.88 -50.47
C PRO A 39 9.05 5.99 -50.67
N ASN A 40 9.22 6.76 -51.74
CA ASN A 40 8.23 7.65 -52.34
C ASN A 40 7.61 6.95 -53.57
N SER A 41 6.29 7.06 -53.75
CA SER A 41 5.59 7.35 -55.03
C SER A 41 4.07 7.30 -54.78
N ALA A 42 3.34 8.43 -54.84
CA ALA A 42 2.65 9.00 -56.02
C ALA A 42 1.21 8.44 -56.15
N LEU A 43 0.13 9.15 -56.48
CA LEU A 43 -0.24 10.55 -56.70
C LEU A 43 -1.77 10.55 -56.91
N SER A 44 -2.53 11.55 -56.45
CA SER A 44 -3.67 12.10 -57.20
C SER A 44 -4.19 13.39 -56.56
N SER A 45 -4.06 14.50 -57.29
CA SER A 45 -4.62 15.81 -56.97
C SER A 45 -6.11 15.85 -57.25
N PHE A 46 -6.93 16.51 -56.42
CA PHE A 46 -8.07 17.31 -56.90
C PHE A 46 -8.44 18.44 -55.92
N HIS A 47 -8.59 19.63 -56.52
CA HIS A 47 -9.29 20.85 -56.12
C HIS A 47 -9.10 21.49 -54.73
N ARG A 48 -8.35 22.61 -54.76
CA ARG A 48 -8.37 23.74 -53.82
C ARG A 48 -9.71 24.47 -53.87
N ASN A 49 -10.35 24.65 -52.72
CA ASN A 49 -11.23 25.78 -52.44
C ASN A 49 -10.73 26.48 -51.16
N LYS A 50 -10.34 27.75 -51.29
CA LYS A 50 -10.07 28.65 -50.16
C LYS A 50 -11.40 29.13 -49.58
N PRO A 51 -11.47 29.34 -48.26
CA PRO A 51 -12.10 30.58 -47.80
C PRO A 51 -11.21 31.38 -46.84
N GLN A 52 -11.52 32.68 -46.82
CA GLN A 52 -10.83 33.80 -46.21
C GLN A 52 -10.68 33.70 -44.68
N PHE A 53 -9.50 34.06 -44.20
CA PHE A 53 -9.27 34.46 -42.81
C PHE A 53 -10.03 35.76 -42.53
N LYS A 54 -10.97 35.73 -41.57
CA LYS A 54 -11.45 36.94 -40.89
C LYS A 54 -10.60 37.13 -39.63
N LEU A 55 -9.75 38.15 -39.64
CA LEU A 55 -9.16 38.70 -38.42
C LEU A 55 -10.30 39.29 -37.58
N PHE A 56 -10.55 38.70 -36.41
CA PHE A 56 -11.32 39.37 -35.36
C PHE A 56 -10.33 40.04 -34.41
N ASN A 57 -10.22 41.36 -34.52
CA ASN A 57 -9.64 42.20 -33.47
C ASN A 57 -10.57 42.15 -32.26
N ALA A 58 -10.16 41.46 -31.20
CA ALA A 58 -10.79 41.57 -29.89
C ALA A 58 -10.10 42.69 -29.11
N ILE A 59 -10.87 43.71 -28.80
CA ILE A 59 -10.53 44.87 -27.99
C ILE A 59 -10.11 44.40 -26.59
N SER A 60 -8.89 44.75 -26.19
CA SER A 60 -8.37 44.50 -24.85
C SER A 60 -9.06 45.43 -23.84
N SER A 61 -9.77 44.86 -22.88
CA SER A 61 -10.12 45.54 -21.62
C SER A 61 -8.95 45.41 -20.65
N PRO A 62 -8.53 46.47 -19.93
CA PRO A 62 -7.50 46.36 -18.91
C PRO A 62 -8.15 45.78 -17.65
N PHE A 63 -8.02 44.47 -17.45
CA PHE A 63 -8.17 43.92 -16.11
C PHE A 63 -6.85 44.13 -15.37
N LEU A 64 -6.91 44.96 -14.32
CA LEU A 64 -5.85 45.13 -13.34
C LEU A 64 -5.37 43.75 -12.90
N THR A 65 -4.15 43.41 -13.31
CA THR A 65 -3.43 42.24 -12.84
C THR A 65 -2.80 42.68 -11.54
N GLU A 66 -3.35 42.24 -10.41
CA GLU A 66 -2.62 42.28 -9.15
C GLU A 66 -1.47 41.27 -9.29
N SER A 67 -0.26 41.79 -9.48
CA SER A 67 0.97 41.01 -9.44
C SER A 67 1.10 40.42 -8.04
N ILE A 68 0.92 39.10 -7.93
CA ILE A 68 1.33 38.37 -6.74
C ILE A 68 2.86 38.29 -6.82
N ASP A 69 3.54 39.16 -6.08
CA ASP A 69 4.98 39.07 -5.88
C ASP A 69 5.36 37.69 -5.33
N PRO A 70 6.53 37.14 -5.70
CA PRO A 70 7.02 35.91 -5.11
C PRO A 70 7.24 36.13 -3.60
N PRO A 71 6.91 35.16 -2.73
CA PRO A 71 7.04 35.36 -1.30
C PRO A 71 8.50 35.62 -0.96
N GLU A 72 8.74 36.75 -0.29
CA GLU A 72 10.03 37.06 0.33
C GLU A 72 10.41 35.93 1.29
N LYS A 73 11.72 35.68 1.33
CA LYS A 73 12.32 34.62 2.14
C LYS A 73 12.31 35.07 3.61
N GLU A 74 11.16 34.97 4.26
CA GLU A 74 11.05 35.15 5.70
C GLU A 74 11.91 34.08 6.38
N THR A 75 13.03 34.53 6.95
CA THR A 75 13.88 33.69 7.77
C THR A 75 13.25 33.69 9.16
N GLU A 76 12.13 32.97 9.32
CA GLU A 76 11.52 32.73 10.63
C GLU A 76 12.50 31.91 11.47
N ILE A 77 12.98 32.49 12.57
CA ILE A 77 13.69 31.77 13.63
C ILE A 77 12.68 30.81 14.24
N GLN A 78 12.72 29.54 13.83
CA GLN A 78 11.80 28.51 14.31
C GLN A 78 12.00 28.31 15.82
N ASN A 79 10.92 28.49 16.58
CA ASN A 79 10.87 28.11 17.98
C ASN A 79 10.99 26.58 18.08
N PRO A 80 11.88 26.00 18.91
CA PRO A 80 12.05 24.54 19.01
C PRO A 80 10.75 23.78 19.35
N GLU A 81 9.80 24.43 20.01
CA GLU A 81 8.49 23.87 20.37
C GLU A 81 7.54 23.70 19.17
N GLU A 82 7.85 24.27 18.01
CA GLU A 82 7.07 24.12 16.77
C GLU A 82 7.63 23.08 15.80
N GLN A 83 8.71 22.36 16.13
CA GLN A 83 9.25 21.35 15.22
C GLN A 83 8.58 19.97 15.39
N PHE A 84 8.20 19.33 14.29
CA PHE A 84 7.60 18.01 14.26
C PHE A 84 8.65 16.91 14.42
N ASP A 85 8.59 16.17 15.53
CA ASP A 85 9.43 15.00 15.77
C ASP A 85 8.79 13.74 15.17
N TRP A 86 9.34 13.25 14.06
CA TRP A 86 8.88 12.04 13.37
C TRP A 86 8.97 10.76 14.22
N PHE A 87 9.80 10.73 15.28
CA PHE A 87 10.00 9.56 16.14
C PHE A 87 9.19 9.63 17.45
N ALA A 88 8.43 10.71 17.68
CA ALA A 88 7.53 10.89 18.83
C ALA A 88 6.02 10.77 18.45
N HIS A 89 5.71 9.82 17.58
CA HIS A 89 4.35 9.58 17.06
C HIS A 89 4.00 8.10 16.92
N TRP A 90 2.71 7.80 16.91
CA TRP A 90 2.21 6.45 16.64
C TRP A 90 2.16 6.17 15.14
N TYR A 91 2.67 5.00 14.73
CA TYR A 91 2.62 4.54 13.35
C TYR A 91 1.84 3.22 13.23
N PRO A 92 0.98 3.08 12.23
CA PRO A 92 0.30 1.83 11.96
C PRO A 92 1.27 0.87 11.27
N ILE A 93 1.23 -0.41 11.66
CA ILE A 93 2.07 -1.45 11.06
C ILE A 93 1.27 -2.25 10.04
N MET A 94 0.19 -2.90 10.50
CA MET A 94 -0.67 -3.78 9.70
C MET A 94 -2.07 -3.95 10.32
N PRO A 95 -3.11 -4.22 9.50
CA PRO A 95 -4.41 -4.67 9.99
C PRO A 95 -4.30 -6.04 10.66
N VAL A 96 -4.95 -6.21 11.80
CA VAL A 96 -4.98 -7.48 12.54
C VAL A 96 -5.56 -8.62 11.70
N CYS A 97 -6.51 -8.32 10.83
CA CYS A 97 -7.17 -9.28 9.93
C CYS A 97 -6.30 -9.76 8.75
N ASP A 98 -5.04 -9.33 8.69
CA ASP A 98 -4.01 -9.78 7.75
C ASP A 98 -2.80 -10.39 8.47
N LEU A 99 -2.85 -10.51 9.81
CA LEU A 99 -1.81 -11.13 10.63
C LEU A 99 -2.24 -12.55 11.05
N ASP A 100 -1.30 -13.50 11.00
CA ASP A 100 -1.52 -14.89 11.41
C ASP A 100 -0.85 -15.12 12.76
N LYS A 101 -1.66 -15.35 13.80
CA LYS A 101 -1.19 -15.56 15.18
C LYS A 101 -0.23 -16.76 15.35
N ARG A 102 -0.11 -17.62 14.33
CA ARG A 102 0.75 -18.81 14.37
C ARG A 102 2.21 -18.51 14.03
N LYS A 103 2.50 -17.37 13.41
CA LYS A 103 3.86 -17.02 12.96
C LYS A 103 4.19 -15.55 13.24
N PRO A 104 5.48 -15.20 13.33
CA PRO A 104 5.91 -13.80 13.32
C PRO A 104 5.84 -13.18 11.91
N HIS A 105 5.71 -11.86 11.85
CA HIS A 105 5.50 -11.08 10.62
C HIS A 105 6.49 -9.91 10.58
N GLY A 106 7.45 -9.96 9.65
CA GLY A 106 8.42 -8.89 9.43
C GLY A 106 7.81 -7.72 8.67
N LYS A 107 8.04 -6.50 9.16
CA LYS A 107 7.56 -5.26 8.56
C LYS A 107 8.62 -4.19 8.69
N LYS A 108 8.75 -3.38 7.63
CA LYS A 108 9.49 -2.13 7.70
C LYS A 108 8.50 -0.97 7.85
N VAL A 109 8.76 -0.08 8.80
CA VAL A 109 8.01 1.17 9.04
C VAL A 109 9.01 2.24 9.43
N ILE A 110 8.93 3.41 8.81
CA ILE A 110 9.86 4.55 8.97
C ILE A 110 11.34 4.16 8.86
N GLY A 111 11.65 3.15 8.07
CA GLY A 111 13.00 2.63 7.92
C GLY A 111 13.46 1.63 9.00
N LEU A 112 12.69 1.45 10.07
CA LEU A 112 12.91 0.45 11.12
C LEU A 112 12.39 -0.92 10.69
N ASP A 113 13.19 -1.96 10.92
CA ASP A 113 12.82 -3.35 10.67
C ASP A 113 12.23 -3.93 11.96
N VAL A 114 10.94 -4.21 11.97
CA VAL A 114 10.20 -4.67 13.15
C VAL A 114 9.50 -6.01 12.89
N VAL A 115 9.39 -6.81 13.95
CA VAL A 115 8.63 -8.07 13.92
C VAL A 115 7.37 -7.91 14.76
N VAL A 116 6.22 -8.14 14.11
CA VAL A 116 4.92 -8.26 14.78
C VAL A 116 4.64 -9.73 15.03
N TRP A 117 4.36 -10.09 16.28
CA TRP A 117 4.12 -11.49 16.64
C TRP A 117 3.07 -11.60 17.75
N TRP A 118 2.41 -12.76 17.81
CA TRP A 118 1.38 -13.03 18.81
C TRP A 118 1.98 -13.72 20.03
N ASP A 119 2.05 -13.00 21.14
CA ASP A 119 2.41 -13.59 22.43
C ASP A 119 1.23 -14.41 22.95
N ARG A 120 1.40 -15.74 22.98
CA ARG A 120 0.33 -16.64 23.46
C ARG A 120 0.15 -16.58 24.97
N ASN A 121 1.18 -16.16 25.71
CA ASN A 121 1.11 -16.09 27.16
C ASN A 121 0.26 -14.90 27.61
N GLU A 122 0.41 -13.76 26.94
CA GLU A 122 -0.35 -12.54 27.22
C GLU A 122 -1.60 -12.39 26.36
N SER A 123 -1.75 -13.20 25.30
CA SER A 123 -2.81 -13.06 24.30
C SER A 123 -2.83 -11.67 23.65
N GLU A 124 -1.65 -11.17 23.29
CA GLU A 124 -1.46 -9.84 22.71
C GLU A 124 -0.50 -9.84 21.53
N TRP A 125 -0.71 -8.91 20.59
CA TRP A 125 0.30 -8.60 19.57
C TRP A 125 1.42 -7.77 20.20
N LYS A 126 2.67 -8.20 19.97
CA LYS A 126 3.88 -7.50 20.39
C LYS A 126 4.71 -7.09 19.17
N VAL A 127 5.47 -6.00 19.32
CA VAL A 127 6.32 -5.44 18.27
C VAL A 127 7.75 -5.32 18.79
N PHE A 128 8.66 -6.10 18.22
CA PHE A 128 10.08 -6.08 18.57
C PHE A 128 10.92 -5.57 17.40
N ASP A 129 12.18 -5.24 17.69
CA ASP A 129 13.20 -5.13 16.65
C ASP A 129 13.32 -6.47 15.90
N ASP A 130 13.37 -6.43 14.57
CA ASP A 130 13.46 -7.64 13.75
C ASP A 130 14.91 -8.13 13.63
N SER A 131 15.58 -8.25 14.77
CA SER A 131 16.99 -8.61 14.84
C SER A 131 17.27 -9.35 16.13
N CYS A 132 17.71 -10.61 16.01
CA CYS A 132 18.08 -11.40 17.17
C CYS A 132 19.37 -10.83 17.80
N PRO A 133 19.41 -10.51 19.11
CA PRO A 133 20.58 -9.92 19.74
C PRO A 133 21.81 -10.84 19.76
N HIS A 134 21.63 -12.13 19.45
CA HIS A 134 22.74 -13.08 19.36
C HIS A 134 23.63 -12.82 18.13
N ARG A 135 23.06 -12.87 16.92
CA ARG A 135 23.78 -12.75 15.62
C ARG A 135 22.94 -12.10 14.52
N LEU A 136 22.00 -11.25 14.90
CA LEU A 136 21.22 -10.37 14.01
C LEU A 136 20.33 -11.09 12.99
N ALA A 137 20.04 -12.37 13.20
CA ALA A 137 19.06 -13.08 12.36
C ALA A 137 17.67 -12.44 12.52
N PRO A 138 16.90 -12.27 11.43
CA PRO A 138 15.56 -11.73 11.50
C PRO A 138 14.68 -12.65 12.35
N LEU A 139 14.03 -12.07 13.35
CA LEU A 139 13.11 -12.79 14.22
C LEU A 139 11.78 -13.10 13.52
N SER A 140 11.45 -12.34 12.49
CA SER A 140 10.32 -12.55 11.59
C SER A 140 10.37 -13.84 10.77
N GLU A 141 11.57 -14.38 10.54
CA GLU A 141 11.78 -15.71 9.95
C GLU A 141 11.71 -16.84 11.00
N GLY A 142 11.47 -16.47 12.26
CA GLY A 142 11.31 -17.37 13.39
C GLY A 142 9.96 -18.08 13.46
N ARG A 143 9.61 -18.50 14.66
CA ARG A 143 8.35 -19.23 14.94
C ARG A 143 7.88 -18.96 16.36
N ILE A 144 6.61 -19.23 16.62
CA ILE A 144 6.08 -19.27 17.98
C ILE A 144 6.26 -20.68 18.52
N ASP A 145 7.09 -20.82 19.56
CA ASP A 145 7.39 -22.13 20.13
C ASP A 145 6.18 -22.72 20.90
N GLN A 146 6.32 -23.97 21.35
CA GLN A 146 5.27 -24.66 22.09
C GLN A 146 4.94 -24.03 23.45
N TRP A 147 5.78 -23.14 23.97
CA TRP A 147 5.57 -22.37 25.20
C TRP A 147 5.07 -20.95 24.91
N GLY A 148 4.68 -20.66 23.66
CA GLY A 148 4.10 -19.38 23.30
C GLY A 148 5.08 -18.23 23.14
N ARG A 149 6.40 -18.51 23.05
CA ARG A 149 7.46 -17.51 22.96
C ARG A 149 7.90 -17.30 21.52
N LEU A 150 8.48 -16.15 21.23
CA LEU A 150 9.12 -15.90 19.94
C LEU A 150 10.46 -16.61 19.89
N GLN A 151 10.61 -17.58 19.00
CA GLN A 151 11.84 -18.34 18.81
C GLN A 151 12.57 -17.94 17.54
N CYS A 152 13.82 -17.51 17.68
CA CYS A 152 14.72 -17.24 16.56
C CYS A 152 15.00 -18.52 15.77
N VAL A 153 14.88 -18.43 14.44
CA VAL A 153 15.11 -19.58 13.54
C VAL A 153 16.55 -20.09 13.57
N TYR A 154 17.52 -19.21 13.82
CA TYR A 154 18.94 -19.54 13.63
C TYR A 154 19.48 -20.46 14.73
N HIS A 155 19.38 -20.05 15.99
CA HIS A 155 19.95 -20.81 17.13
C HIS A 155 18.92 -21.19 18.19
N GLY A 156 17.63 -20.90 17.95
CA GLY A 156 16.54 -21.31 18.84
C GLY A 156 16.42 -20.51 20.13
N TRP A 157 17.07 -19.35 20.25
CA TRP A 157 16.86 -18.43 21.37
C TRP A 157 15.40 -17.99 21.42
N CYS A 158 14.79 -18.04 22.61
CA CYS A 158 13.38 -17.72 22.80
C CYS A 158 13.20 -16.46 23.66
N PHE A 159 12.27 -15.60 23.26
CA PHE A 159 11.99 -14.31 23.89
C PHE A 159 10.53 -14.25 24.37
N GLY A 160 10.31 -13.71 25.57
CA GLY A 160 8.96 -13.41 26.08
C GLY A 160 8.44 -12.07 25.54
N GLY A 161 7.16 -11.75 25.81
CA GLY A 161 6.50 -10.52 25.35
C GLY A 161 7.13 -9.20 25.81
N THR A 162 7.95 -9.22 26.86
CA THR A 162 8.72 -8.07 27.34
C THR A 162 10.13 -8.00 26.74
N GLY A 163 10.44 -8.88 25.78
CA GLY A 163 11.71 -8.93 25.06
C GLY A 163 12.82 -9.66 25.81
N ASP A 164 12.57 -10.13 27.03
CA ASP A 164 13.56 -10.85 27.82
C ASP A 164 13.86 -12.25 27.25
N CYS A 165 15.13 -12.64 27.25
CA CYS A 165 15.52 -13.96 26.79
C CYS A 165 15.12 -15.02 27.82
N LYS A 166 14.12 -15.81 27.47
CA LYS A 166 13.57 -16.86 28.34
C LYS A 166 14.37 -18.16 28.25
N PHE A 167 15.00 -18.42 27.11
CA PHE A 167 15.67 -19.70 26.88
C PHE A 167 16.74 -19.61 25.80
N ILE A 168 17.91 -20.19 26.10
CA ILE A 168 19.02 -20.36 25.18
C ILE A 168 19.32 -21.87 25.15
N PRO A 169 18.98 -22.60 24.06
CA PRO A 169 19.11 -24.05 24.05
C PRO A 169 20.54 -24.56 24.26
N GLN A 170 21.54 -23.75 23.91
CA GLN A 170 22.96 -24.09 24.00
C GLN A 170 23.59 -23.69 25.35
N ALA A 171 22.86 -23.02 26.25
CA ALA A 171 23.36 -22.68 27.57
C ALA A 171 23.27 -23.92 28.49
N PRO A 172 24.37 -24.36 29.14
CA PRO A 172 24.33 -25.45 30.11
C PRO A 172 23.39 -25.12 31.27
N ARG A 173 22.62 -26.11 31.75
CA ARG A 173 21.69 -25.91 32.87
C ARG A 173 22.39 -25.50 34.16
N ASP A 174 23.58 -26.06 34.41
CA ASP A 174 24.39 -25.78 35.60
C ASP A 174 25.41 -24.63 35.35
N GLY A 175 25.30 -23.95 34.21
CA GLY A 175 26.15 -22.81 33.86
C GLY A 175 25.60 -21.48 34.38
N PRO A 176 26.34 -20.37 34.16
CA PRO A 176 25.82 -19.04 34.45
C PRO A 176 24.51 -18.77 33.69
N PRO A 177 23.53 -18.05 34.29
CA PRO A 177 22.23 -17.80 33.67
C PRO A 177 22.32 -16.71 32.59
N VAL A 178 23.01 -17.02 31.49
CA VAL A 178 23.37 -16.08 30.41
C VAL A 178 22.15 -15.43 29.73
N ASN A 179 20.98 -16.06 29.82
CA ASN A 179 19.73 -15.52 29.30
C ASN A 179 19.20 -14.32 30.11
N THR A 180 19.68 -14.11 31.34
CA THR A 180 19.24 -12.99 32.20
C THR A 180 20.01 -11.68 31.94
N PHE A 181 21.07 -11.74 31.13
CA PHE A 181 21.87 -10.56 30.77
C PHE A 181 21.06 -9.60 29.90
N LYS A 182 21.19 -8.30 30.15
CA LYS A 182 20.50 -7.27 29.33
C LYS A 182 20.82 -7.34 27.84
N LYS A 183 22.05 -7.74 27.49
CA LYS A 183 22.47 -7.96 26.09
C LYS A 183 21.76 -9.14 25.42
N ALA A 184 21.14 -10.03 26.18
CA ALA A 184 20.34 -11.12 25.64
C ALA A 184 18.90 -10.68 25.32
N CYS A 185 18.44 -9.52 25.82
CA CYS A 185 17.09 -9.03 25.54
C CYS A 185 17.00 -8.44 24.13
N VAL A 186 15.85 -8.64 23.48
CA VAL A 186 15.48 -7.92 22.26
C VAL A 186 14.79 -6.61 22.62
N ALA A 187 14.99 -5.58 21.81
CA ALA A 187 14.33 -4.29 22.01
C ALA A 187 12.84 -4.41 21.70
N VAL A 188 12.00 -3.80 22.55
CA VAL A 188 10.54 -3.85 22.47
C VAL A 188 10.00 -2.45 22.25
N TYR A 189 9.14 -2.31 21.24
CA TYR A 189 8.46 -1.06 20.98
C TYR A 189 7.11 -1.04 21.72
N PRO A 190 6.72 0.08 22.37
CA PRO A 190 5.35 0.24 22.85
C PRO A 190 4.37 0.03 21.69
N SER A 191 3.37 -0.82 21.88
CA SER A 191 2.44 -1.21 20.83
C SER A 191 1.03 -1.42 21.36
N CYS A 192 0.01 -1.18 20.52
CA CYS A 192 -1.38 -1.48 20.85
C CYS A 192 -2.18 -1.87 19.61
N VAL A 193 -3.37 -2.43 19.82
CA VAL A 193 -4.37 -2.59 18.77
C VAL A 193 -5.44 -1.52 18.93
N GLN A 194 -5.67 -0.73 17.89
CA GLN A 194 -6.74 0.25 17.84
C GLN A 194 -7.34 0.31 16.43
N ASN A 195 -8.67 0.42 16.32
CA ASN A 195 -9.38 0.43 15.03
C ASN A 195 -9.06 -0.81 14.14
N GLY A 196 -8.75 -1.96 14.77
CA GLY A 196 -8.39 -3.21 14.09
C GLY A 196 -6.99 -3.22 13.46
N ILE A 197 -6.12 -2.26 13.82
CA ILE A 197 -4.75 -2.11 13.30
C ILE A 197 -3.76 -2.24 14.47
N VAL A 198 -2.63 -2.90 14.23
CA VAL A 198 -1.48 -2.89 15.16
C VAL A 198 -0.71 -1.59 14.96
N TRP A 199 -0.54 -0.83 16.04
CA TRP A 199 0.23 0.41 16.08
C TRP A 199 1.47 0.23 16.94
N PHE A 200 2.54 0.97 16.63
CA PHE A 200 3.71 1.07 17.50
C PHE A 200 4.22 2.51 17.62
N TRP A 201 4.92 2.75 18.73
CA TRP A 201 5.71 3.93 18.98
C TRP A 201 7.18 3.61 18.64
N PRO A 202 7.82 4.33 17.73
CA PRO A 202 9.12 3.97 17.17
C PRO A 202 10.30 4.37 18.07
N ASN A 203 10.17 4.18 19.38
CA ASN A 203 11.22 4.45 20.35
C ASN A 203 11.16 3.43 21.49
N THR A 204 12.28 2.75 21.73
CA THR A 204 12.42 1.68 22.73
C THR A 204 13.02 2.17 24.05
N ASP A 205 13.26 3.48 24.19
CA ASP A 205 13.72 4.06 25.45
C ASP A 205 12.70 3.73 26.57
N PRO A 206 13.15 3.23 27.73
CA PRO A 206 12.30 2.92 28.88
C PRO A 206 11.30 4.02 29.27
N GLN A 207 11.60 5.30 29.04
CA GLN A 207 10.69 6.41 29.34
C GLN A 207 9.37 6.36 28.56
N TYR A 208 9.34 5.70 27.39
CA TYR A 208 8.16 5.56 26.54
C TYR A 208 7.39 4.26 26.79
N ARG A 209 7.82 3.41 27.73
CA ARG A 209 7.14 2.13 28.03
C ARG A 209 5.64 2.31 28.27
N ASP A 210 5.26 3.38 28.97
CA ASP A 210 3.88 3.70 29.32
C ASP A 210 3.29 4.83 28.46
N ILE A 211 3.83 5.06 27.25
CA ILE A 211 3.39 6.14 26.35
C ILE A 211 1.89 6.08 26.03
N LEU A 212 1.29 4.89 26.04
CA LEU A 212 -0.16 4.68 25.86
C LEU A 212 -1.04 5.39 26.91
N LEU A 213 -0.51 5.68 28.10
CA LEU A 213 -1.21 6.44 29.14
C LEU A 213 -1.22 7.94 28.86
N LYS A 214 -0.25 8.44 28.08
CA LYS A 214 -0.06 9.87 27.78
C LYS A 214 -0.59 10.24 26.40
N LYS A 215 -0.32 9.41 25.38
CA LYS A 215 -0.65 9.65 23.97
C LYS A 215 -1.09 8.33 23.35
N ARG A 216 -2.30 8.29 22.80
CA ARG A 216 -2.83 7.14 22.04
C ARG A 216 -2.71 7.38 20.53
N PRO A 217 -2.77 6.33 19.69
CA PRO A 217 -2.93 6.52 18.26
C PRO A 217 -4.20 7.32 17.94
N PRO A 218 -4.29 7.97 16.77
CA PRO A 218 -5.52 8.59 16.30
C PRO A 218 -6.69 7.60 16.29
N TYR A 219 -7.85 8.01 16.80
CA TYR A 219 -9.05 7.17 16.90
C TYR A 219 -10.16 7.68 16.00
N ILE A 220 -10.69 6.80 15.14
CA ILE A 220 -11.81 7.09 14.25
C ILE A 220 -13.01 6.24 14.70
N PRO A 221 -14.03 6.84 15.34
CA PRO A 221 -15.15 6.11 15.94
C PRO A 221 -15.90 5.21 14.97
N GLU A 222 -16.14 5.67 13.74
CA GLU A 222 -16.90 4.94 12.73
C GLU A 222 -16.25 3.62 12.30
N ILE A 223 -14.95 3.45 12.57
CA ILE A 223 -14.30 2.17 12.32
C ILE A 223 -14.79 1.13 13.34
N ASP A 224 -14.95 1.47 14.61
CA ASP A 224 -15.34 0.50 15.66
C ASP A 224 -16.83 0.54 16.03
N ASP A 225 -17.60 1.43 15.37
CA ASP A 225 -19.06 1.49 15.51
C ASP A 225 -19.72 0.27 14.84
N PRO A 226 -20.51 -0.55 15.58
CA PRO A 226 -21.16 -1.73 15.04
C PRO A 226 -22.28 -1.43 14.02
N SER A 227 -22.74 -0.18 13.93
CA SER A 227 -23.69 0.26 12.90
C SER A 227 -23.02 0.47 11.52
N TYR A 228 -21.68 0.52 11.49
CA TYR A 228 -20.90 0.59 10.27
C TYR A 228 -20.36 -0.78 9.88
N THR A 229 -20.22 -0.99 8.58
CA THR A 229 -19.40 -2.06 8.03
C THR A 229 -18.09 -1.49 7.50
N LYS A 230 -17.02 -2.27 7.58
CA LYS A 230 -15.68 -1.87 7.19
C LYS A 230 -14.95 -2.99 6.46
N LEU A 231 -14.22 -2.59 5.43
CA LEU A 231 -13.29 -3.43 4.69
C LEU A 231 -11.93 -2.75 4.73
N ILE A 232 -10.94 -3.46 5.26
CA ILE A 232 -9.57 -2.97 5.36
C ILE A 232 -8.72 -3.68 4.30
N ILE A 233 -8.06 -2.89 3.46
CA ILE A 233 -7.04 -3.33 2.51
C ILE A 233 -5.69 -2.73 2.93
N ASN A 234 -4.60 -3.48 2.70
CA ASN A 234 -3.23 -2.99 2.85
C ASN A 234 -2.45 -3.21 1.56
N ARG A 235 -1.55 -2.30 1.19
CA ARG A 235 -0.64 -2.48 0.05
C ARG A 235 0.66 -1.71 0.26
N ASP A 236 1.79 -2.36 0.01
CA ASP A 236 3.09 -1.70 -0.14
C ASP A 236 3.17 -1.03 -1.52
N ILE A 237 3.68 0.19 -1.58
CA ILE A 237 3.59 1.07 -2.72
C ILE A 237 4.99 1.58 -3.07
N GLN A 238 5.33 1.50 -4.36
CA GLN A 238 6.68 1.78 -4.88
C GLN A 238 6.89 3.27 -5.22
N TYR A 239 6.44 4.14 -4.33
CA TYR A 239 6.76 5.57 -4.29
C TYR A 239 6.60 6.10 -2.85
N GLY A 240 7.21 7.23 -2.56
CA GLY A 240 7.33 7.79 -1.21
C GLY A 240 6.02 8.24 -0.56
N TYR A 241 6.10 8.42 0.75
CA TYR A 241 4.97 8.76 1.62
C TYR A 241 4.34 10.11 1.29
N GLU A 242 5.15 11.12 0.96
CA GLU A 242 4.68 12.48 0.67
C GLU A 242 3.80 12.50 -0.59
N VAL A 243 4.24 11.82 -1.64
CA VAL A 243 3.46 11.71 -2.89
C VAL A 243 2.21 10.85 -2.69
N LEU A 244 2.29 9.77 -1.89
CA LEU A 244 1.13 8.95 -1.55
C LEU A 244 0.02 9.77 -0.88
N ILE A 245 0.37 10.51 0.17
CA ILE A 245 -0.64 11.20 0.94
C ILE A 245 -1.22 12.40 0.15
N GLU A 246 -0.41 13.08 -0.66
CA GLU A 246 -0.87 14.12 -1.58
C GLU A 246 -1.85 13.61 -2.61
N ASN A 247 -1.56 12.47 -3.24
CA ASN A 247 -2.47 11.85 -4.19
C ASN A 247 -3.83 11.56 -3.54
N LEU A 248 -3.83 10.98 -2.35
CA LEU A 248 -5.07 10.64 -1.63
C LEU A 248 -5.84 11.88 -1.15
N MET A 249 -5.15 13.00 -0.99
CA MET A 249 -5.72 14.30 -0.64
C MET A 249 -6.34 15.04 -1.83
N ASP A 250 -5.96 14.71 -3.06
CA ASP A 250 -6.39 15.42 -4.26
C ASP A 250 -7.66 14.80 -4.88
N PRO A 251 -8.83 15.44 -4.79
CA PRO A 251 -10.03 14.97 -5.48
C PRO A 251 -10.03 15.24 -7.00
N ALA A 252 -9.10 16.05 -7.54
CA ALA A 252 -9.12 16.49 -8.93
C ALA A 252 -8.66 15.40 -9.90
N HIS A 253 -7.71 14.54 -9.53
CA HIS A 253 -7.27 13.45 -10.40
C HIS A 253 -8.32 12.34 -10.58
N VAL A 254 -9.25 12.17 -9.62
CA VAL A 254 -10.18 11.01 -9.57
C VAL A 254 -10.94 10.74 -10.87
N PRO A 255 -11.55 11.73 -11.56
CA PRO A 255 -12.26 11.48 -12.82
C PRO A 255 -11.35 11.08 -13.98
N TYR A 256 -10.05 11.39 -13.89
CA TYR A 256 -9.08 11.19 -14.97
C TYR A 256 -8.23 9.93 -14.75
N ALA A 257 -7.52 9.83 -13.62
CA ALA A 257 -6.65 8.68 -13.35
C ALA A 257 -7.46 7.39 -13.21
N HIS A 258 -8.66 7.47 -12.62
CA HIS A 258 -9.51 6.30 -12.39
C HIS A 258 -10.63 6.13 -13.43
N TYR A 259 -10.46 6.71 -14.62
CA TYR A 259 -11.46 6.69 -15.67
C TYR A 259 -11.91 5.26 -16.02
N GLY A 260 -13.22 5.02 -16.04
CA GLY A 260 -13.80 3.70 -16.29
C GLY A 260 -13.64 2.68 -15.15
N ILE A 261 -12.92 3.00 -14.06
CA ILE A 261 -12.82 2.17 -12.86
C ILE A 261 -13.81 2.67 -11.79
N MET A 262 -13.66 3.94 -11.38
CA MET A 262 -14.53 4.54 -10.38
C MET A 262 -15.78 5.13 -11.04
N ARG A 263 -16.95 4.65 -10.63
CA ARG A 263 -18.22 5.27 -11.04
C ARG A 263 -18.43 6.56 -10.27
N VAL A 264 -18.01 7.68 -10.84
CA VAL A 264 -18.34 9.00 -10.33
C VAL A 264 -19.87 9.18 -10.43
N PRO A 265 -20.58 9.51 -9.34
CA PRO A 265 -22.03 9.70 -9.38
C PRO A 265 -22.42 10.74 -10.43
N LYS A 266 -23.45 10.44 -11.24
CA LYS A 266 -24.03 11.41 -12.18
C LYS A 266 -24.57 12.60 -11.38
N ARG A 267 -23.96 13.76 -11.55
CA ARG A 267 -24.33 15.00 -10.85
C ARG A 267 -25.50 15.70 -11.56
N PRO A 268 -26.19 16.65 -10.89
CA PRO A 268 -27.23 17.45 -11.52
C PRO A 268 -26.71 18.12 -12.80
N LYS A 269 -27.55 18.18 -13.84
CA LYS A 269 -27.20 18.78 -15.14
C LYS A 269 -26.77 20.26 -15.05
N SER A 270 -27.05 20.93 -13.93
CA SER A 270 -26.66 22.32 -13.66
C SER A 270 -25.16 22.49 -13.40
N VAL A 271 -24.45 21.42 -13.01
CA VAL A 271 -23.00 21.47 -12.80
C VAL A 271 -22.30 21.22 -14.14
N LYS A 272 -21.68 22.26 -14.69
CA LYS A 272 -20.81 22.11 -15.87
C LYS A 272 -19.55 21.32 -15.48
N ALA A 273 -19.26 20.27 -16.23
CA ALA A 273 -18.06 19.46 -16.14
C ALA A 273 -17.58 19.14 -17.56
N ASP A 274 -16.31 18.77 -17.72
CA ASP A 274 -15.79 18.27 -18.99
C ASP A 274 -16.27 16.83 -19.28
N ARG A 275 -15.70 16.21 -20.32
CA ARG A 275 -16.08 14.87 -20.78
C ARG A 275 -15.83 13.80 -19.72
N GLU A 276 -14.72 13.90 -18.99
CA GLU A 276 -14.27 12.97 -17.97
C GLU A 276 -14.96 13.24 -16.61
N GLY A 277 -15.49 14.44 -16.41
CA GLY A 277 -16.23 14.85 -15.22
C GLY A 277 -15.46 15.84 -14.33
N GLY A 278 -14.33 16.36 -14.79
CA GLY A 278 -13.58 17.40 -14.13
C GLY A 278 -14.29 18.75 -14.17
N ARG A 279 -14.07 19.53 -13.12
CA ARG A 279 -14.79 20.79 -12.85
C ARG A 279 -14.07 21.59 -11.77
N PRO A 280 -14.35 22.90 -11.63
CA PRO A 280 -13.88 23.67 -10.49
C PRO A 280 -14.30 23.04 -9.16
N LEU A 281 -13.35 22.93 -8.24
CA LEU A 281 -13.58 22.46 -6.87
C LEU A 281 -13.38 23.63 -5.92
N GLU A 282 -14.39 23.89 -5.10
CA GLU A 282 -14.33 24.87 -4.02
C GLU A 282 -13.88 24.16 -2.74
N ILE A 283 -12.63 24.40 -2.37
CA ILE A 283 -11.99 23.84 -1.18
C ILE A 283 -11.48 24.99 -0.31
N SER A 284 -11.75 24.93 0.99
CA SER A 284 -11.27 25.91 1.96
C SER A 284 -10.60 25.22 3.14
N ILE A 285 -9.40 25.69 3.47
CA ILE A 285 -8.61 25.21 4.61
C ILE A 285 -9.12 25.93 5.85
N GLN A 286 -9.47 25.17 6.88
CA GLN A 286 -10.13 25.70 8.08
C GLN A 286 -9.13 25.91 9.22
N LYS A 287 -8.24 24.94 9.43
CA LYS A 287 -7.25 24.96 10.50
C LYS A 287 -5.98 24.26 10.03
N VAL A 288 -4.81 24.80 10.37
CA VAL A 288 -3.50 24.15 10.20
C VAL A 288 -2.73 24.33 11.51
N ASP A 289 -2.20 23.24 12.06
CA ASP A 289 -1.31 23.24 13.23
C ASP A 289 -0.30 22.09 13.15
N LEU A 290 0.55 21.95 14.19
CA LEU A 290 1.58 20.90 14.27
C LEU A 290 1.00 19.48 14.11
N ASN A 291 -0.23 19.24 14.57
CA ASN A 291 -0.88 17.93 14.53
C ASN A 291 -1.61 17.65 13.20
N GLY A 292 -1.66 18.60 12.28
CA GLY A 292 -2.23 18.43 10.95
C GLY A 292 -3.19 19.57 10.56
N PHE A 293 -4.22 19.26 9.78
CA PHE A 293 -5.15 20.28 9.28
C PHE A 293 -6.52 19.73 8.91
N THR A 294 -7.49 20.63 8.77
CA THR A 294 -8.86 20.31 8.29
C THR A 294 -9.22 21.17 7.09
N ALA A 295 -9.96 20.57 6.15
CA ALA A 295 -10.44 21.25 4.95
C ALA A 295 -11.92 20.96 4.71
N LYS A 296 -12.66 21.96 4.25
CA LYS A 296 -14.07 21.87 3.87
C LYS A 296 -14.19 21.91 2.35
N GLN A 297 -15.05 21.07 1.81
CA GLN A 297 -15.41 21.03 0.40
C GLN A 297 -16.93 21.11 0.26
N GLN A 298 -17.43 21.34 -0.96
CA GLN A 298 -18.85 21.49 -1.24
C GLN A 298 -19.73 20.32 -0.72
N PHE A 299 -19.19 19.10 -0.63
CA PHE A 299 -19.94 17.89 -0.25
C PHE A 299 -19.28 17.08 0.88
N GLY A 300 -18.48 17.71 1.73
CA GLY A 300 -17.84 17.03 2.85
C GLY A 300 -16.74 17.82 3.52
N ALA A 301 -16.15 17.21 4.54
CA ALA A 301 -14.96 17.70 5.20
C ALA A 301 -13.90 16.59 5.23
N SER A 302 -12.64 17.00 5.25
CA SER A 302 -11.49 16.11 5.31
C SER A 302 -10.52 16.59 6.38
N THR A 303 -9.80 15.65 6.97
CA THR A 303 -8.88 15.87 8.08
C THR A 303 -7.61 15.09 7.81
N PHE A 304 -6.48 15.79 7.93
CA PHE A 304 -5.16 15.19 8.05
C PHE A 304 -4.74 15.24 9.52
N ILE A 305 -4.40 14.10 10.09
CA ILE A 305 -3.79 13.95 11.41
C ILE A 305 -2.37 13.42 11.20
N ALA A 306 -1.40 14.25 11.54
CA ALA A 306 0.00 13.93 11.39
C ALA A 306 0.41 12.74 12.29
N PRO A 307 1.33 11.88 11.83
CA PRO A 307 1.95 11.91 10.50
C PRO A 307 1.12 11.17 9.45
N CYS A 308 0.31 10.18 9.81
CA CYS A 308 -0.05 9.13 8.86
C CYS A 308 -1.53 9.02 8.51
N VAL A 309 -2.43 9.82 9.07
CA VAL A 309 -3.87 9.60 8.89
C VAL A 309 -4.48 10.71 8.06
N TYR A 310 -5.14 10.35 6.96
CA TYR A 310 -5.99 11.25 6.20
C TYR A 310 -7.36 10.61 6.03
N TYR A 311 -8.43 11.33 6.34
CA TYR A 311 -9.78 10.82 6.13
C TYR A 311 -10.77 11.91 5.75
N GLY A 312 -11.83 11.52 5.07
CA GLY A 312 -12.90 12.44 4.66
C GLY A 312 -14.28 11.81 4.78
N PHE A 313 -15.27 12.66 5.05
CA PHE A 313 -16.68 12.29 5.09
C PHE A 313 -17.35 12.58 3.76
N PHE A 314 -18.22 11.67 3.32
CA PHE A 314 -19.11 11.94 2.22
C PHE A 314 -20.51 11.41 2.52
N SER A 315 -21.52 12.23 2.20
CA SER A 315 -22.94 11.86 2.27
C SER A 315 -23.40 11.47 0.86
N PRO A 316 -23.67 10.18 0.59
CA PRO A 316 -24.16 9.74 -0.71
C PRO A 316 -25.49 10.45 -1.03
N GLY A 317 -25.53 11.19 -2.14
CA GLY A 317 -26.69 12.01 -2.52
C GLY A 317 -26.50 13.52 -2.35
N GLY A 318 -25.36 13.97 -1.83
CA GLY A 318 -24.96 15.38 -1.88
C GLY A 318 -25.74 16.32 -0.96
N ILE A 319 -26.39 15.79 0.09
CA ILE A 319 -26.96 16.63 1.14
C ILE A 319 -25.79 17.16 1.99
N PRO A 320 -25.60 18.49 2.09
CA PRO A 320 -24.56 19.07 2.92
C PRO A 320 -24.74 18.63 4.37
N ASP A 321 -23.67 18.12 4.97
CA ASP A 321 -23.65 17.87 6.40
C ASP A 321 -23.38 19.21 7.10
N ASN A 322 -24.40 19.77 7.77
CA ASN A 322 -24.27 20.99 8.57
C ASN A 322 -23.84 20.68 10.02
N GLY A 323 -23.48 19.43 10.35
CA GLY A 323 -23.09 19.05 11.69
C GLY A 323 -21.68 19.51 12.06
N SER A 324 -21.59 20.58 12.86
CA SER A 324 -20.41 20.85 13.69
C SER A 324 -20.19 19.67 14.64
N ALA A 325 -18.96 19.16 14.70
CA ALA A 325 -18.56 18.28 15.79
C ALA A 325 -18.62 19.04 17.12
N SER A 326 -19.16 18.37 18.15
CA SER A 326 -19.16 18.70 19.58
C SER A 326 -20.23 19.67 20.11
N SER A 327 -21.28 19.10 20.71
CA SER A 327 -21.68 19.41 22.10
C SER A 327 -22.75 18.42 22.58
N ALA A 328 -22.44 17.69 23.64
CA ALA A 328 -23.42 16.91 24.38
C ALA A 328 -24.28 17.85 25.25
N SER A 329 -25.59 17.87 25.02
CA SER A 329 -26.63 18.11 26.04
C SER A 329 -28.06 18.02 25.43
N THR A 330 -28.89 17.17 26.05
CA THR A 330 -30.38 17.10 26.11
C THR A 330 -31.18 18.20 25.39
N THR A 331 -32.26 17.93 24.64
CA THR A 331 -33.60 17.49 25.11
C THR A 331 -34.49 17.08 23.89
N GLU A 332 -35.61 16.42 24.17
CA GLU A 332 -36.48 15.54 23.37
C GLU A 332 -37.21 16.06 22.10
N GLY A 333 -37.57 15.12 21.22
CA GLY A 333 -38.65 15.22 20.20
C GLY A 333 -38.58 14.11 19.13
N PRO A 334 -39.59 13.21 18.99
CA PRO A 334 -39.52 12.07 18.07
C PRO A 334 -39.91 12.50 16.65
N SER A 335 -38.94 12.98 15.89
CA SER A 335 -39.06 13.12 14.43
C SER A 335 -38.20 12.04 13.77
N SER A 336 -38.86 11.17 13.02
CA SER A 336 -38.33 10.08 12.19
C SER A 336 -36.81 10.07 11.98
N LEU A 337 -36.11 9.20 12.72
CA LEU A 337 -34.72 8.82 12.50
C LEU A 337 -34.56 8.12 11.14
N VAL A 338 -34.58 8.87 10.05
CA VAL A 338 -33.97 8.40 8.81
C VAL A 338 -32.47 8.39 9.08
N SER A 339 -31.92 7.22 9.39
CA SER A 339 -30.48 7.02 9.52
C SER A 339 -29.79 7.62 8.30
N GLN A 340 -29.13 8.77 8.49
CA GLN A 340 -28.42 9.44 7.41
C GLN A 340 -27.34 8.47 6.90
N LYS A 341 -27.37 8.19 5.59
CA LYS A 341 -26.35 7.36 4.95
C LYS A 341 -25.02 8.10 5.06
N ARG A 342 -24.07 7.54 5.80
CA ARG A 342 -22.73 8.08 6.00
C ARG A 342 -21.71 7.07 5.51
N ALA A 343 -20.68 7.58 4.84
CA ALA A 343 -19.50 6.83 4.52
C ALA A 343 -18.25 7.69 4.67
N LEU A 344 -17.16 7.03 5.03
CA LEU A 344 -15.85 7.62 5.20
C LEU A 344 -14.89 6.99 4.22
N LEU A 345 -13.88 7.75 3.80
CA LEU A 345 -12.64 7.18 3.29
C LEU A 345 -11.56 7.47 4.33
N VAL A 346 -10.90 6.43 4.83
CA VAL A 346 -9.84 6.54 5.82
C VAL A 346 -8.58 5.91 5.26
N PHE A 347 -7.53 6.70 5.16
CA PHE A 347 -6.23 6.31 4.67
C PHE A 347 -5.20 6.44 5.78
N PHE A 348 -4.48 5.36 6.04
CA PHE A 348 -3.26 5.38 6.82
C PHE A 348 -2.10 5.27 5.83
N CYS A 349 -1.33 6.34 5.70
CA CYS A 349 -0.19 6.48 4.80
C CYS A 349 1.09 6.31 5.62
N ILE A 350 1.81 5.22 5.40
CA ILE A 350 2.94 4.81 6.22
C ILE A 350 4.25 4.98 5.44
N PRO A 351 5.21 5.79 5.91
CA PRO A 351 6.56 5.78 5.37
C PRO A 351 7.20 4.41 5.62
N VAL A 352 7.79 3.80 4.58
CA VAL A 352 8.45 2.48 4.70
C VAL A 352 9.96 2.62 4.57
N SER A 353 10.41 3.21 3.45
CA SER A 353 11.81 3.60 3.17
C SER A 353 11.80 4.65 2.05
N PRO A 354 12.91 5.32 1.72
CA PRO A 354 12.92 6.25 0.58
C PRO A 354 12.34 5.61 -0.70
N GLY A 355 11.43 6.30 -1.36
CA GLY A 355 10.73 5.79 -2.55
C GLY A 355 9.75 4.65 -2.31
N ASN A 356 9.41 4.35 -1.05
CA ASN A 356 8.49 3.27 -0.69
C ASN A 356 7.57 3.69 0.47
N SER A 357 6.30 3.39 0.31
CA SER A 357 5.28 3.64 1.33
C SER A 357 4.37 2.42 1.48
N ARG A 358 3.52 2.44 2.49
CA ARG A 358 2.42 1.47 2.64
C ARG A 358 1.13 2.26 2.81
N LEU A 359 0.09 1.77 2.18
CA LEU A 359 -1.27 2.25 2.37
C LEU A 359 -2.05 1.19 3.15
N ILE A 360 -2.70 1.60 4.24
CA ILE A 360 -3.84 0.88 4.79
C ILE A 360 -5.07 1.74 4.53
N PHE A 361 -6.06 1.18 3.84
CA PHE A 361 -7.27 1.90 3.45
C PHE A 361 -8.50 1.17 3.99
N THR A 362 -9.44 1.94 4.54
CA THR A 362 -10.77 1.46 4.91
C THR A 362 -11.83 2.46 4.53
N ALA A 363 -13.01 1.95 4.14
CA ALA A 363 -14.17 2.78 3.81
C ALA A 363 -15.39 2.41 4.67
N PRO A 364 -15.42 2.84 5.96
CA PRO A 364 -16.56 2.60 6.83
C PRO A 364 -17.84 3.17 6.24
N ARG A 365 -18.94 2.42 6.27
CA ARG A 365 -20.26 2.87 5.83
C ARG A 365 -21.40 2.25 6.64
N ASN A 366 -22.46 3.01 6.89
CA ASN A 366 -23.63 2.54 7.68
C ASN A 366 -24.83 2.09 6.81
N PHE A 367 -24.66 2.03 5.50
CA PHE A 367 -25.70 1.62 4.53
C PHE A 367 -25.20 0.47 3.68
N SER A 368 -26.12 -0.30 3.08
CA SER A 368 -25.81 -1.47 2.25
C SER A 368 -24.91 -2.50 2.95
N VAL A 369 -24.98 -2.59 4.28
CA VAL A 369 -24.07 -3.40 5.12
C VAL A 369 -24.13 -4.91 4.82
N TRP A 370 -25.24 -5.37 4.22
CA TRP A 370 -25.42 -6.77 3.83
C TRP A 370 -24.41 -7.24 2.76
N ILE A 371 -23.88 -6.33 1.94
CA ILE A 371 -22.95 -6.68 0.85
C ILE A 371 -21.69 -7.35 1.42
N ASP A 372 -21.17 -6.86 2.56
CA ASP A 372 -19.93 -7.37 3.15
C ASP A 372 -20.10 -8.75 3.78
N ARG A 373 -21.35 -9.22 3.96
CA ARG A 373 -21.65 -10.59 4.39
C ARG A 373 -21.71 -11.59 3.23
N VAL A 374 -21.99 -11.12 2.02
CA VAL A 374 -22.21 -11.97 0.83
C VAL A 374 -20.99 -11.97 -0.08
N VAL A 375 -20.31 -10.84 -0.20
CA VAL A 375 -19.16 -10.66 -1.09
C VAL A 375 -17.87 -10.90 -0.31
N PRO A 376 -17.03 -11.88 -0.70
CA PRO A 376 -15.72 -12.08 -0.11
C PRO A 376 -14.84 -10.84 -0.15
N ARG A 377 -14.10 -10.57 0.94
CA ARG A 377 -13.18 -9.42 1.06
C ARG A 377 -12.26 -9.25 -0.16
N TRP A 378 -11.65 -10.34 -0.64
CA TRP A 378 -10.72 -10.27 -1.77
C TRP A 378 -11.35 -9.74 -3.06
N ILE A 379 -12.66 -9.90 -3.27
CA ILE A 379 -13.36 -9.36 -4.46
C ILE A 379 -13.40 -7.83 -4.41
N PHE A 380 -13.66 -7.24 -3.25
CA PHE A 380 -13.58 -5.79 -3.08
C PHE A 380 -12.16 -5.27 -3.34
N HIS A 381 -11.16 -6.03 -2.90
CA HIS A 381 -9.76 -5.67 -3.12
C HIS A 381 -9.38 -5.66 -4.60
N VAL A 382 -10.04 -6.41 -5.48
CA VAL A 382 -9.77 -6.35 -6.93
C VAL A 382 -10.00 -4.95 -7.47
N GLY A 383 -11.14 -4.32 -7.12
CA GLY A 383 -11.46 -2.96 -7.54
C GLY A 383 -10.51 -1.92 -6.93
N GLN A 384 -10.21 -2.04 -5.64
CA GLN A 384 -9.28 -1.13 -4.95
C GLN A 384 -7.86 -1.23 -5.53
N ASN A 385 -7.38 -2.43 -5.84
CA ASN A 385 -6.07 -2.59 -6.46
C ASN A 385 -6.01 -1.97 -7.86
N LEU A 386 -7.07 -2.07 -8.67
CA LEU A 386 -7.13 -1.42 -9.98
C LEU A 386 -7.04 0.12 -9.88
N ILE A 387 -7.68 0.72 -8.87
CA ILE A 387 -7.57 2.16 -8.57
C ILE A 387 -6.12 2.51 -8.22
N LEU A 388 -5.48 1.74 -7.36
CA LEU A 388 -4.07 1.98 -6.99
C LEU A 388 -3.12 1.76 -8.18
N ASP A 389 -3.40 0.81 -9.08
CA ASP A 389 -2.57 0.57 -10.26
C ASP A 389 -2.64 1.71 -11.28
N SER A 390 -3.78 2.41 -11.38
CA SER A 390 -3.87 3.59 -12.23
C SER A 390 -2.95 4.71 -11.76
N ASP A 391 -2.65 4.80 -10.47
CA ASP A 391 -1.77 5.85 -9.94
C ASP A 391 -0.29 5.43 -9.92
N LEU A 392 -0.01 4.13 -9.90
CA LEU A 392 1.28 3.66 -9.40
C LEU A 392 2.46 4.14 -10.24
N TYR A 393 2.36 4.01 -11.57
CA TYR A 393 3.45 4.43 -12.45
C TYR A 393 3.58 5.95 -12.53
N LEU A 394 2.47 6.70 -12.56
CA LEU A 394 2.52 8.15 -12.70
C LEU A 394 3.16 8.80 -11.46
N LEU A 395 2.78 8.35 -10.26
CA LEU A 395 3.30 8.87 -9.00
C LEU A 395 4.76 8.47 -8.77
N HIS A 396 5.16 7.26 -9.20
CA HIS A 396 6.56 6.84 -9.18
C HIS A 396 7.48 7.76 -9.99
N VAL A 397 7.02 8.21 -11.17
CA VAL A 397 7.76 9.14 -12.02
C VAL A 397 7.71 10.56 -11.45
N GLU A 398 6.55 10.99 -10.96
CA GLU A 398 6.38 12.32 -10.35
C GLU A 398 7.33 12.52 -9.16
N GLU A 399 7.43 11.54 -8.25
CA GLU A 399 8.32 11.59 -7.09
C GLU A 399 9.77 11.91 -7.50
N ARG A 400 10.26 11.28 -8.56
CA ARG A 400 11.63 11.47 -9.05
C ARG A 400 11.84 12.87 -9.60
N LYS A 401 10.87 13.39 -10.37
CA LYS A 401 10.93 14.76 -10.90
C LYS A 401 10.90 15.80 -9.80
N ILE A 402 10.09 15.60 -8.75
CA ILE A 402 10.07 16.47 -7.58
C ILE A 402 11.42 16.37 -6.84
N ARG A 403 11.98 15.16 -6.71
CA ARG A 403 13.26 14.93 -6.05
C ARG A 403 14.42 15.63 -6.76
N ASP A 404 14.44 15.66 -8.09
CA ASP A 404 15.49 16.33 -8.89
C ASP A 404 15.60 17.84 -8.60
N VAL A 405 14.48 18.48 -8.27
CA VAL A 405 14.42 19.92 -7.95
C VAL A 405 14.61 20.16 -6.44
N GLY A 406 14.48 19.11 -5.63
CA GLY A 406 14.57 19.12 -4.18
C GLY A 406 13.20 19.27 -3.51
N PRO A 407 12.91 18.52 -2.44
CA PRO A 407 11.57 18.43 -1.83
C PRO A 407 11.04 19.78 -1.31
N SER A 408 11.91 20.63 -0.77
CA SER A 408 11.55 21.97 -0.28
C SER A 408 11.28 22.98 -1.41
N ASN A 409 11.66 22.66 -2.66
CA ASN A 409 11.51 23.51 -3.84
C ASN A 409 10.44 22.99 -4.81
N TRP A 410 9.50 22.16 -4.33
CA TRP A 410 8.52 21.47 -5.16
C TRP A 410 7.72 22.41 -6.10
N GLN A 411 7.47 23.67 -5.73
CA GLN A 411 6.77 24.64 -6.58
C GLN A 411 7.53 24.99 -7.88
N LYS A 412 8.83 24.73 -7.94
CA LYS A 412 9.61 24.84 -9.18
C LYS A 412 9.40 23.64 -10.11
N ALA A 413 8.99 22.49 -9.55
CA ALA A 413 8.70 21.27 -10.30
C ALA A 413 7.24 21.21 -10.77
N CYS A 414 6.30 21.75 -10.00
CA CYS A 414 4.87 21.68 -10.30
C CYS A 414 4.13 23.01 -10.07
N PHE A 415 3.13 23.27 -10.91
CA PHE A 415 2.29 24.46 -10.89
C PHE A 415 0.88 24.10 -10.43
N VAL A 416 0.45 24.66 -9.30
CA VAL A 416 -0.80 24.32 -8.60
C VAL A 416 -1.67 25.58 -8.38
N PRO A 417 -2.27 26.15 -9.45
CA PRO A 417 -2.85 27.49 -9.40
C PRO A 417 -4.28 27.55 -8.89
N THR A 418 -4.94 26.40 -8.67
CA THR A 418 -6.40 26.35 -8.48
C THR A 418 -6.77 26.05 -7.03
N LYS A 419 -8.02 26.32 -6.67
CA LYS A 419 -8.57 25.89 -5.37
C LYS A 419 -8.66 24.37 -5.22
N ALA A 420 -8.66 23.61 -6.32
CA ALA A 420 -8.62 22.15 -6.25
C ALA A 420 -7.33 21.66 -5.58
N ASP A 421 -6.24 22.43 -5.71
CA ASP A 421 -4.92 22.10 -5.18
C ASP A 421 -4.75 22.48 -3.70
N ALA A 422 -5.76 23.12 -3.08
CA ALA A 422 -5.61 23.75 -1.76
C ALA A 422 -5.15 22.80 -0.66
N ILE A 423 -5.58 21.53 -0.68
CA ILE A 423 -5.21 20.52 0.32
C ILE A 423 -3.75 20.10 0.13
N VAL A 424 -3.34 19.82 -1.10
CA VAL A 424 -1.95 19.46 -1.46
C VAL A 424 -1.00 20.58 -1.08
N VAL A 425 -1.34 21.82 -1.44
CA VAL A 425 -0.57 23.03 -1.07
C VAL A 425 -0.45 23.15 0.45
N SER A 426 -1.53 22.87 1.19
CA SER A 426 -1.55 22.95 2.66
C SER A 426 -0.68 21.88 3.29
N PHE A 427 -0.70 20.65 2.77
CA PHE A 427 0.17 19.58 3.23
C PHE A 427 1.65 19.90 2.99
N ARG A 428 2.00 20.38 1.79
CA ARG A 428 3.38 20.82 1.49
C ARG A 428 3.83 22.00 2.36
N ARG A 429 2.94 22.96 2.66
CA ARG A 429 3.21 24.05 3.61
C ARG A 429 3.41 23.54 5.03
N TRP A 430 2.57 22.59 5.47
CA TRP A 430 2.71 21.94 6.77
C TRP A 430 4.05 21.21 6.88
N LEU A 431 4.44 20.43 5.86
CA LEU A 431 5.75 19.76 5.81
C LEU A 431 6.90 20.76 5.92
N ASN A 432 6.87 21.85 5.15
CA ASN A 432 7.92 22.87 5.16
C ASN A 432 8.01 23.59 6.51
N LYS A 433 6.85 23.98 7.08
CA LYS A 433 6.80 24.74 8.33
C LYS A 433 7.22 23.89 9.52
N TYR A 434 6.68 22.69 9.64
CA TYR A 434 6.79 21.89 10.86
C TYR A 434 7.79 20.75 10.75
N ALA A 435 7.97 20.15 9.57
CA ALA A 435 8.65 18.86 9.41
C ALA A 435 9.91 18.90 8.53
N GLY A 436 10.50 20.08 8.28
CA GLY A 436 11.74 20.20 7.49
C GLY A 436 11.56 19.93 5.98
N GLY A 437 10.32 19.93 5.48
CA GLY A 437 9.97 19.80 4.06
C GLY A 437 9.90 18.37 3.51
N GLN A 438 10.27 17.36 4.29
CA GLN A 438 10.19 15.95 3.92
C GLN A 438 10.20 15.06 5.17
N PHE A 439 9.94 13.76 5.00
CA PHE A 439 10.14 12.78 6.06
C PHE A 439 11.60 12.73 6.52
N ASP A 440 11.84 12.69 7.83
CA ASP A 440 13.17 12.50 8.41
C ASP A 440 13.51 11.01 8.51
N TRP A 441 14.40 10.54 7.64
CA TRP A 441 14.89 9.16 7.62
C TRP A 441 15.99 8.87 8.66
N GLY A 442 16.34 9.83 9.52
CA GLY A 442 17.43 9.73 10.47
C GLY A 442 18.77 9.46 9.77
N THR A 443 19.61 8.63 10.38
CA THR A 443 20.97 8.33 9.87
C THR A 443 21.04 7.10 8.98
N LYS A 444 19.99 6.27 8.93
CA LYS A 444 19.99 4.98 8.21
C LYS A 444 19.90 5.15 6.69
N TYR A 445 19.24 6.21 6.23
CA TYR A 445 19.11 6.50 4.80
C TYR A 445 19.53 7.94 4.50
N SER A 446 20.14 8.14 3.34
CA SER A 446 20.43 9.48 2.80
C SER A 446 19.21 10.17 2.20
N GLY A 447 18.05 9.50 2.17
CA GLY A 447 16.85 9.96 1.45
C GLY A 447 16.92 9.77 -0.08
N ALA A 448 18.00 9.19 -0.61
CA ALA A 448 18.11 8.87 -2.03
C ALA A 448 17.07 7.82 -2.45
N LEU A 449 16.46 8.03 -3.62
CA LEU A 449 15.49 7.09 -4.18
C LEU A 449 16.20 5.89 -4.81
N PRO A 450 15.65 4.67 -4.69
CA PRO A 450 16.15 3.52 -5.43
C PRO A 450 15.96 3.69 -6.95
N PRO A 451 16.76 3.01 -7.77
CA PRO A 451 16.58 3.01 -9.22
C PRO A 451 15.18 2.50 -9.58
N THR A 452 14.62 3.03 -10.67
CA THR A 452 13.31 2.58 -11.18
C THR A 452 13.41 1.13 -11.64
N PRO A 453 12.62 0.20 -11.05
CA PRO A 453 12.58 -1.17 -11.52
C PRO A 453 11.82 -1.27 -12.86
N PRO A 454 11.90 -2.42 -13.56
CA PRO A 454 11.04 -2.70 -14.71
C PRO A 454 9.56 -2.52 -14.36
N ARG A 455 8.75 -2.07 -15.32
CA ARG A 455 7.31 -1.77 -15.14
C ARG A 455 6.53 -2.94 -14.55
N GLU A 456 6.86 -4.16 -14.94
CA GLU A 456 6.23 -5.39 -14.42
C GLU A 456 6.49 -5.59 -12.92
N GLN A 457 7.72 -5.34 -12.46
CA GLN A 457 8.08 -5.42 -11.05
C GLN A 457 7.47 -4.26 -10.26
N LEU A 458 7.41 -3.07 -10.86
CA LEU A 458 6.81 -1.89 -10.25
C LEU A 458 5.31 -2.10 -9.96
N LEU A 459 4.59 -2.73 -10.89
CA LEU A 459 3.15 -3.01 -10.81
C LEU A 459 2.83 -4.41 -10.23
N ASP A 460 3.83 -5.10 -9.67
CA ASP A 460 3.64 -6.44 -9.11
C ASP A 460 2.75 -6.39 -7.84
N ARG A 461 1.53 -6.88 -7.98
CA ARG A 461 0.54 -6.98 -6.91
C ARG A 461 0.82 -8.11 -5.94
N TYR A 462 1.49 -9.16 -6.39
CA TYR A 462 1.70 -10.34 -5.56
C TYR A 462 2.51 -9.96 -4.33
N TRP A 463 3.66 -9.33 -4.56
CA TRP A 463 4.56 -8.89 -3.49
C TRP A 463 4.08 -7.64 -2.77
N SER A 464 3.45 -6.69 -3.47
CA SER A 464 2.93 -5.48 -2.82
C SER A 464 1.68 -5.71 -1.96
N HIS A 465 0.86 -6.72 -2.29
CA HIS A 465 -0.45 -6.92 -1.66
C HIS A 465 -0.76 -8.38 -1.29
N VAL A 466 -0.72 -9.30 -2.26
CA VAL A 466 -1.33 -10.63 -2.11
C VAL A 466 -0.65 -11.47 -1.02
N VAL A 467 0.68 -11.39 -0.89
CA VAL A 467 1.41 -12.08 0.19
C VAL A 467 1.11 -11.51 1.58
N ASN A 468 0.73 -10.24 1.64
CA ASN A 468 0.49 -9.47 2.86
C ASN A 468 -1.01 -9.36 3.21
N CYS A 469 -1.91 -9.91 2.39
CA CYS A 469 -3.34 -9.90 2.63
C CYS A 469 -3.88 -11.33 2.77
N GLN A 470 -4.39 -11.68 3.95
CA GLN A 470 -4.85 -13.04 4.23
C GLN A 470 -5.96 -13.48 3.27
N SER A 471 -6.96 -12.62 3.02
CA SER A 471 -8.08 -12.94 2.14
C SER A 471 -7.65 -13.15 0.68
N CYS A 472 -6.81 -12.27 0.15
CA CYS A 472 -6.31 -12.39 -1.22
C CYS A 472 -5.34 -13.56 -1.38
N ASN A 473 -4.50 -13.84 -0.38
CA ASN A 473 -3.61 -15.00 -0.40
C ASN A 473 -4.38 -16.33 -0.43
N LEU A 474 -5.44 -16.44 0.39
CA LEU A 474 -6.31 -17.61 0.42
C LEU A 474 -7.05 -17.79 -0.91
N ALA A 475 -7.61 -16.71 -1.46
CA ALA A 475 -8.27 -16.74 -2.77
C ALA A 475 -7.29 -17.15 -3.88
N TYR A 476 -6.10 -16.54 -3.91
CA TYR A 476 -5.03 -16.90 -4.86
C TYR A 476 -4.71 -18.40 -4.78
N LYS A 477 -4.43 -18.94 -3.60
CA LYS A 477 -4.12 -20.37 -3.42
C LYS A 477 -5.28 -21.28 -3.86
N GLY A 478 -6.51 -20.93 -3.47
CA GLY A 478 -7.70 -21.70 -3.83
C GLY A 478 -7.96 -21.73 -5.33
N LEU A 479 -7.81 -20.58 -6.01
CA LEU A 479 -7.99 -20.47 -7.45
C LEU A 479 -6.89 -21.20 -8.23
N ASN A 480 -5.64 -21.16 -7.78
CA ASN A 480 -4.56 -21.95 -8.39
C ASN A 480 -4.80 -23.46 -8.21
N ALA A 481 -5.28 -23.89 -7.04
CA ALA A 481 -5.63 -25.29 -6.83
C ALA A 481 -6.78 -25.74 -7.76
N LEU A 482 -7.78 -24.87 -7.96
CA LEU A 482 -8.88 -25.12 -8.90
C LEU A 482 -8.38 -25.18 -10.36
N GLU A 483 -7.45 -24.30 -10.75
CA GLU A 483 -6.82 -24.34 -12.08
C GLU A 483 -6.17 -25.71 -12.34
N ILE A 484 -5.37 -26.18 -11.40
CA ILE A 484 -4.69 -27.49 -11.49
C ILE A 484 -5.72 -28.62 -11.53
N LEU A 485 -6.76 -28.58 -10.67
CA LEU A 485 -7.81 -29.59 -10.65
C LEU A 485 -8.54 -29.68 -11.99
N LEU A 486 -8.86 -28.56 -12.62
CA LEU A 486 -9.48 -28.51 -13.94
C LEU A 486 -8.58 -29.16 -15.02
N GLN A 487 -7.26 -28.92 -14.96
CA GLN A 487 -6.31 -29.57 -15.85
C GLN A 487 -6.25 -31.09 -15.62
N VAL A 488 -6.23 -31.53 -14.35
CA VAL A 488 -6.24 -32.96 -13.99
C VAL A 488 -7.52 -33.64 -14.50
N ILE A 489 -8.69 -33.03 -14.31
CA ILE A 489 -9.97 -33.56 -14.82
C ILE A 489 -9.93 -33.66 -16.34
N SER A 490 -9.35 -32.67 -17.03
CA SER A 490 -9.20 -32.69 -18.48
C SER A 490 -8.34 -33.86 -18.96
N PHE A 491 -7.12 -34.02 -18.42
CA PHE A 491 -6.23 -35.10 -18.79
C PHE A 491 -6.77 -36.48 -18.41
N ALA A 492 -7.39 -36.61 -17.24
CA ALA A 492 -8.02 -37.87 -16.82
C ALA A 492 -9.16 -38.26 -17.76
N SER A 493 -9.99 -37.32 -18.19
CA SER A 493 -11.09 -37.57 -19.14
C SER A 493 -10.56 -38.06 -20.49
N ILE A 494 -9.49 -37.45 -21.01
CA ILE A 494 -8.82 -37.89 -22.24
C ILE A 494 -8.21 -39.27 -22.05
N GLY A 495 -7.54 -39.51 -20.91
CA GLY A 495 -6.94 -40.80 -20.57
C GLY A 495 -7.97 -41.93 -20.51
N ILE A 496 -9.14 -41.69 -19.91
CA ILE A 496 -10.25 -42.65 -19.87
C ILE A 496 -10.73 -42.97 -21.29
N VAL A 497 -10.94 -41.96 -22.13
CA VAL A 497 -11.37 -42.15 -23.52
C VAL A 497 -10.32 -42.91 -24.33
N ALA A 498 -9.03 -42.63 -24.12
CA ALA A 498 -7.93 -43.27 -24.84
C ALA A 498 -7.68 -44.72 -24.40
N ALA A 499 -7.89 -45.05 -23.13
CA ALA A 499 -7.68 -46.40 -22.59
C ALA A 499 -8.88 -47.34 -22.80
N ALA A 500 -10.07 -46.79 -23.08
CA ALA A 500 -11.27 -47.58 -23.26
C ALA A 500 -11.22 -48.42 -24.54
N LYS A 501 -11.43 -49.74 -24.42
CA LYS A 501 -11.55 -50.61 -25.58
C LYS A 501 -12.84 -50.32 -26.35
N GLN A 502 -12.82 -50.64 -27.64
CA GLN A 502 -13.96 -50.44 -28.54
C GLN A 502 -15.19 -51.22 -28.02
N GLY A 503 -16.31 -50.50 -27.83
CA GLY A 503 -17.55 -51.05 -27.26
C GLY A 503 -17.70 -50.97 -25.73
N MET A 504 -16.65 -50.61 -24.97
CA MET A 504 -16.73 -50.47 -23.51
C MET A 504 -17.43 -49.18 -23.05
N ILE A 505 -17.40 -48.13 -23.87
CA ILE A 505 -18.02 -46.83 -23.57
C ILE A 505 -18.98 -46.49 -24.70
N SER A 506 -20.19 -46.06 -24.34
CA SER A 506 -21.18 -45.61 -25.33
C SER A 506 -20.67 -44.37 -26.07
N ALA A 507 -21.12 -44.16 -27.32
CA ALA A 507 -20.76 -42.96 -28.08
C ALA A 507 -21.14 -41.67 -27.33
N ALA A 508 -22.28 -41.68 -26.63
CA ALA A 508 -22.73 -40.56 -25.80
C ALA A 508 -21.75 -40.28 -24.65
N SER A 509 -21.40 -41.29 -23.86
CA SER A 509 -20.45 -41.16 -22.75
C SER A 509 -19.07 -40.70 -23.22
N ARG A 510 -18.58 -41.22 -24.36
CA ARG A 510 -17.33 -40.78 -24.97
C ARG A 510 -17.39 -39.30 -25.36
N ASN A 511 -18.45 -38.87 -26.02
CA ASN A 511 -18.62 -37.46 -26.42
C ASN A 511 -18.73 -36.54 -25.20
N THR A 512 -19.40 -36.98 -24.12
CA THR A 512 -19.46 -36.23 -22.86
C THR A 512 -18.08 -36.07 -22.23
N LEU A 513 -17.28 -37.14 -22.14
CA LEU A 513 -15.92 -37.08 -21.58
C LEU A 513 -15.00 -36.16 -22.40
N VAL A 514 -15.07 -36.22 -23.73
CA VAL A 514 -14.30 -35.32 -24.60
C VAL A 514 -14.73 -33.86 -24.41
N THR A 515 -16.04 -33.58 -24.40
CA THR A 515 -16.56 -32.23 -24.17
C THR A 515 -16.14 -31.70 -22.80
N MET A 516 -16.26 -32.51 -21.75
CA MET A 516 -15.81 -32.16 -20.40
C MET A 516 -14.31 -31.86 -20.38
N ALA A 517 -13.50 -32.67 -21.05
CA ALA A 517 -12.07 -32.44 -21.13
C ALA A 517 -11.72 -31.08 -21.76
N VAL A 518 -12.36 -30.75 -22.87
CA VAL A 518 -12.17 -29.47 -23.57
C VAL A 518 -12.63 -28.30 -22.70
N LEU A 519 -13.83 -28.38 -22.11
CA LEU A 519 -14.36 -27.31 -21.26
C LEU A 519 -13.49 -27.08 -20.03
N CYS A 520 -13.04 -28.14 -19.35
CA CYS A 520 -12.15 -28.03 -18.21
C CYS A 520 -10.79 -27.41 -18.60
N PHE A 521 -10.22 -27.79 -19.75
CA PHE A 521 -8.98 -27.19 -20.22
C PHE A 521 -9.15 -25.69 -20.53
N VAL A 522 -10.19 -25.32 -21.28
CA VAL A 522 -10.49 -23.91 -21.61
C VAL A 522 -10.75 -23.09 -20.33
N ALA A 523 -11.53 -23.63 -19.40
CA ALA A 523 -11.79 -23.00 -18.11
C ALA A 523 -10.49 -22.81 -17.31
N SER A 524 -9.57 -23.79 -17.33
CA SER A 524 -8.27 -23.64 -16.66
C SER A 524 -7.42 -22.52 -17.28
N LYS A 525 -7.43 -22.35 -18.61
CA LYS A 525 -6.66 -21.29 -19.28
C LYS A 525 -7.26 -19.91 -19.03
N TRP A 526 -8.58 -19.81 -19.04
CA TRP A 526 -9.27 -18.58 -18.62
C TRP A 526 -8.94 -18.24 -17.16
N LEU A 527 -8.99 -19.23 -16.27
CA LEU A 527 -8.72 -19.04 -14.85
C LEU A 527 -7.27 -18.63 -14.58
N SER A 528 -6.30 -19.23 -15.28
CA SER A 528 -4.89 -18.86 -15.23
C SER A 528 -4.69 -17.38 -15.61
N HIS A 529 -5.32 -16.93 -16.70
CA HIS A 529 -5.28 -15.53 -17.11
C HIS A 529 -5.94 -14.60 -16.08
N PHE A 530 -7.11 -15.00 -15.55
CA PHE A 530 -7.81 -14.27 -14.50
C PHE A 530 -6.95 -14.12 -13.24
N ILE A 531 -6.30 -15.21 -12.79
CA ILE A 531 -5.40 -15.21 -11.63
C ILE A 531 -4.25 -14.25 -11.87
N TYR A 532 -3.60 -14.32 -13.04
CA TYR A 532 -2.48 -13.43 -13.36
C TYR A 532 -2.91 -11.96 -13.36
N LYS A 533 -3.99 -11.62 -14.07
CA LYS A 533 -4.51 -10.24 -14.16
C LYS A 533 -5.05 -9.70 -12.85
N THR A 534 -5.42 -10.55 -11.89
CA THR A 534 -6.01 -10.16 -10.61
C THR A 534 -4.96 -10.08 -9.50
N PHE A 535 -4.02 -11.03 -9.45
CA PHE A 535 -3.11 -11.19 -8.30
C PHE A 535 -1.65 -10.87 -8.61
N HIS A 536 -1.25 -10.75 -9.87
CA HIS A 536 0.14 -10.49 -10.26
C HIS A 536 0.31 -9.13 -10.91
N PHE A 537 -0.31 -8.91 -12.07
CA PHE A 537 0.00 -7.73 -12.87
C PHE A 537 -1.18 -7.27 -13.72
N HIS A 538 -1.38 -5.96 -13.76
CA HIS A 538 -2.28 -5.30 -14.70
C HIS A 538 -1.67 -3.97 -15.09
N ASP A 539 -1.34 -3.83 -16.37
CA ASP A 539 -0.96 -2.53 -16.89
C ASP A 539 -2.21 -1.67 -17.06
N TYR A 540 -2.21 -0.51 -16.42
CA TYR A 540 -3.25 0.49 -16.61
C TYR A 540 -2.74 1.57 -17.57
N ASP A 541 -3.02 1.36 -18.86
CA ASP A 541 -2.71 2.32 -19.91
C ASP A 541 -3.87 3.32 -20.05
N HIS A 542 -3.64 4.55 -19.63
CA HIS A 542 -4.63 5.62 -19.66
C HIS A 542 -5.02 6.00 -21.09
N ALA A 543 -4.15 5.78 -22.09
CA ALA A 543 -4.42 6.18 -23.47
C ALA A 543 -5.51 5.34 -24.14
N PHE A 544 -5.77 4.13 -23.62
CA PHE A 544 -6.76 3.19 -24.17
C PHE A 544 -8.02 3.06 -23.30
N ARG A 545 -8.22 3.96 -22.34
CA ARG A 545 -9.41 4.05 -21.49
C ARG A 545 -10.33 5.14 -22.02
#